data_AF-A0A699QNE4-F1
#
_entry.id   AF-A0A699QNE4-F1
#
_cell.length_a   1.000
_cell.length_b   1.000
_cell.length_c   1.000
_cell.angle_alpha   90.00
_cell.angle_beta   90.00
_cell.angle_gamma   90.00
#
_symmetry.space_group_name_H-M   'P 1'
#
loop_
_entity.id
_entity.type
_entity.pdbx_description
1 polymer ?
#
loop_
_entity_poly.entity_id
_entity_poly.type
_entity_poly.pdbx_seq_one_letter_code
_entity_poly.pdbx_strand_id
1 'polypeptide(L)'
;MVEKSKLDEDTQGKAIDPIHYHSMVGTLMYLTSSRPDLVYAVYADHAGYQDTRRSTFGGMQLLGDRLVSWSSKRQKSDAMSSTKAKYIALSGCCAQFLWMRSQLTDYGLGFNKIPIYCDNRSVIAL
;
A
#
# COMPACT_ATOMS: atom_id res chain seq x y z
N MET A 1 -3.15 -25.40 0.34
CA MET A 1 -3.59 -24.92 1.67
C MET A 1 -2.51 -23.95 2.14
N VAL A 2 -2.77 -22.63 2.12
CA VAL A 2 -1.77 -21.63 2.53
C VAL A 2 -1.73 -21.63 4.06
N GLU A 3 -0.60 -22.03 4.64
CA GLU A 3 -0.38 -21.89 6.08
C GLU A 3 -0.51 -20.42 6.48
N LYS A 4 -1.43 -20.14 7.41
CA LYS A 4 -1.46 -18.86 8.12
C LYS A 4 -0.20 -18.81 8.97
N SER A 5 0.73 -17.92 8.63
CA SER A 5 1.84 -17.57 9.50
C SER A 5 1.26 -17.05 10.81
N LYS A 6 1.37 -17.84 11.89
CA LYS A 6 1.03 -17.39 13.25
C LYS A 6 2.01 -16.29 13.62
N LEU A 7 1.48 -15.18 14.13
CA LEU A 7 2.29 -14.17 14.79
C LEU A 7 2.84 -14.82 16.08
N ASP A 8 4.16 -14.87 16.20
CA ASP A 8 4.86 -15.35 17.38
C ASP A 8 5.40 -14.13 18.17
N GLU A 9 5.52 -14.27 19.48
CA GLU A 9 6.06 -13.19 20.30
C GLU A 9 7.57 -13.10 20.08
N ASP A 10 8.04 -11.91 19.69
CA ASP A 10 9.48 -11.66 19.53
C ASP A 10 10.13 -11.50 20.91
N THR A 11 10.58 -12.63 21.45
CA THR A 11 11.32 -12.72 22.73
C THR A 11 12.71 -12.05 22.67
N GLN A 12 13.20 -11.69 21.48
CA GLN A 12 14.47 -10.98 21.27
C GLN A 12 14.24 -9.49 20.92
N GLY A 13 12.98 -9.06 20.85
CA GLY A 13 12.59 -7.71 20.43
C GLY A 13 13.06 -6.64 21.40
N LYS A 14 13.44 -5.47 20.85
CA LYS A 14 13.78 -4.30 21.67
C LYS A 14 12.52 -3.85 22.42
N ALA A 15 12.59 -3.71 23.75
CA ALA A 15 11.47 -3.25 24.55
C ALA A 15 10.95 -1.90 24.02
N ILE A 16 9.69 -1.87 23.62
CA ILE A 16 9.02 -0.68 23.11
C ILE A 16 8.47 0.10 24.31
N ASP A 17 8.79 1.39 24.40
CA ASP A 17 8.17 2.27 25.39
C ASP A 17 6.66 2.39 25.13
N PRO A 18 5.80 1.96 26.07
CA PRO A 18 4.35 2.02 25.90
C PRO A 18 3.84 3.45 25.65
N ILE A 19 4.45 4.46 26.26
CA ILE A 19 4.02 5.86 26.11
C ILE A 19 4.28 6.32 24.68
N HIS A 20 5.47 6.04 24.14
CA HIS A 20 5.80 6.33 22.75
C HIS A 20 4.86 5.62 21.78
N TYR A 21 4.57 4.34 22.00
CA TYR A 21 3.64 3.58 21.16
C TYR A 21 2.22 4.16 21.20
N HIS A 22 1.67 4.43 22.38
CA HIS A 22 0.35 5.04 22.53
C HIS A 22 0.28 6.44 21.91
N SER A 23 1.35 7.25 22.03
CA SER A 23 1.45 8.56 21.39
C SER A 23 1.43 8.45 19.86
N MET A 24 2.14 7.47 19.31
CA MET A 24 2.18 7.22 17.87
C MET A 24 0.81 6.76 17.34
N VAL A 25 0.14 5.85 18.05
CA VAL A 25 -1.24 5.41 17.75
C VAL A 25 -2.22 6.57 17.87
N GLY A 26 -2.13 7.37 18.93
CA GLY A 26 -2.98 8.55 19.14
C GLY A 26 -2.81 9.61 18.06
N THR A 27 -1.57 9.85 17.62
CA THR A 27 -1.28 10.77 16.51
C THR A 27 -1.87 10.26 15.20
N LEU A 28 -1.76 8.97 14.92
CA LEU A 28 -2.36 8.34 13.74
C LEU A 28 -3.90 8.42 13.77
N MET A 29 -4.51 8.15 14.92
CA MET A 29 -5.95 8.30 15.15
C MET A 29 -6.42 9.74 14.98
N TYR A 30 -5.66 10.71 15.48
CA TYR A 30 -5.96 12.13 15.31
C TYR A 30 -5.89 12.56 13.82
N LEU A 31 -4.88 12.11 13.09
CA LEU A 31 -4.75 12.39 11.65
C LEU A 31 -5.89 11.77 10.85
N THR A 32 -6.28 10.53 11.16
CA THR A 32 -7.36 9.82 10.46
C THR A 32 -8.74 10.38 10.79
N SER A 33 -8.99 10.82 12.03
CA SER A 33 -10.24 11.45 12.44
C SER A 33 -10.40 12.89 11.91
N SER A 34 -9.30 13.64 11.79
CA SER A 34 -9.33 15.01 11.24
C SER A 34 -9.35 15.07 9.71
N ARG A 35 -8.78 14.07 9.03
CA ARG A 35 -8.77 13.95 7.56
C ARG A 35 -8.97 12.48 7.14
N PRO A 36 -10.23 12.05 7.00
CA PRO A 36 -10.56 10.67 6.64
C PRO A 36 -10.21 10.30 5.19
N ASP A 37 -9.67 11.20 4.39
CA ASP A 37 -9.42 10.91 2.97
C ASP A 37 -8.20 10.01 2.80
N LEU A 38 -8.41 8.69 2.86
CA LEU A 38 -7.40 7.72 2.49
C LEU A 38 -7.31 7.64 0.96
N VAL A 39 -6.11 7.85 0.43
CA VAL A 39 -5.84 7.82 -1.00
C VAL A 39 -4.71 6.83 -1.28
N TYR A 40 -4.90 5.96 -2.27
CA TYR A 40 -3.85 5.06 -2.74
C TYR A 40 -3.48 5.40 -4.18
N ALA A 41 -2.22 5.74 -4.43
CA ALA A 41 -1.72 6.01 -5.78
C ALA A 41 -0.84 4.86 -6.24
N VAL A 42 -1.05 4.36 -7.46
CA VAL A 42 -0.24 3.30 -8.07
C VAL A 42 0.47 3.86 -9.30
N TYR A 43 1.75 3.57 -9.42
CA TYR A 43 2.54 3.85 -10.61
C TYR A 43 3.25 2.58 -11.08
N ALA A 44 3.48 2.49 -12.39
CA ALA A 44 4.38 1.47 -12.94
C ALA A 44 5.11 1.99 -14.17
N ASP A 45 6.42 1.78 -14.17
CA ASP A 45 7.32 2.18 -15.22
C ASP A 45 7.64 0.98 -16.10
N HIS A 46 7.36 1.12 -17.39
CA HIS A 46 7.66 0.11 -18.38
C HIS A 46 9.13 0.21 -18.82
N ALA A 47 9.83 -0.91 -18.85
CA ALA A 47 11.20 -1.03 -19.36
C ALA A 47 12.27 -0.15 -18.66
N GLY A 48 12.04 0.28 -17.41
CA GLY A 48 12.96 1.17 -16.67
C GLY A 48 14.33 0.57 -16.34
N TYR A 49 14.52 -0.75 -16.47
CA TYR A 49 15.77 -1.43 -16.16
C TYR A 49 16.41 -2.04 -17.42
N GLN A 50 17.55 -1.49 -17.84
CA GLN A 50 18.18 -1.79 -19.15
C GLN A 50 18.58 -3.26 -19.32
N ASP A 51 19.03 -3.94 -18.25
CA ASP A 51 19.53 -5.32 -18.36
C ASP A 51 18.45 -6.41 -18.46
N THR A 52 17.23 -6.16 -17.95
CA THR A 52 16.19 -7.21 -17.90
C THR A 52 14.85 -6.80 -18.49
N ARG A 53 14.68 -5.54 -18.95
CA ARG A 53 13.40 -4.98 -19.42
C ARG A 53 12.21 -5.15 -18.47
N ARG A 54 12.48 -5.51 -17.20
CA ARG A 54 11.45 -5.71 -16.18
C ARG A 54 10.90 -4.36 -15.76
N SER A 55 9.58 -4.31 -15.65
CA SER A 55 8.87 -3.11 -15.20
C SER A 55 8.97 -2.99 -13.68
N THR A 56 9.04 -1.76 -13.18
CA THR A 56 8.99 -1.46 -11.74
C THR A 56 7.62 -0.90 -11.43
N PHE A 57 7.01 -1.33 -10.34
CA PHE A 57 5.77 -0.72 -9.87
C PHE A 57 5.91 -0.27 -8.44
N GLY A 58 5.16 0.76 -8.08
CA GLY A 58 5.09 1.22 -6.72
C GLY A 58 3.71 1.71 -6.35
N GLY A 59 3.48 1.73 -5.05
CA GLY A 59 2.27 2.23 -4.44
C GLY A 59 2.64 3.32 -3.44
N MET A 60 1.82 4.36 -3.38
CA MET A 60 1.94 5.43 -2.41
C MET A 60 0.63 5.56 -1.64
N GLN A 61 0.75 5.72 -0.34
CA GLN A 61 -0.37 5.84 0.58
C GLN A 61 -0.41 7.25 1.15
N LEU A 62 -1.54 7.91 0.96
CA LEU A 62 -1.81 9.26 1.42
C LEU A 62 -2.96 9.20 2.42
N LEU A 63 -2.83 9.93 3.53
CA LEU A 63 -3.91 10.19 4.47
C LEU A 63 -4.15 11.71 4.49
N GLY A 64 -5.28 12.13 3.95
CA GLY A 64 -5.45 13.49 3.46
C GLY A 64 -4.36 13.82 2.43
N ASP A 65 -3.61 14.89 2.68
CA ASP A 65 -2.52 15.35 1.80
C ASP A 65 -1.13 14.86 2.24
N ARG A 66 -1.05 13.96 3.23
CA ARG A 66 0.23 13.53 3.84
C ARG A 66 0.61 12.12 3.40
N LEU A 67 1.84 11.96 2.93
CA LEU A 67 2.43 10.67 2.60
C LEU A 67 2.68 9.87 3.88
N VAL A 68 1.98 8.74 4.04
CA VAL A 68 2.12 7.84 5.18
C VAL A 68 3.12 6.72 4.88
N SER A 69 3.03 6.13 3.70
CA SER A 69 3.99 5.11 3.27
C SER A 69 4.09 5.02 1.75
N TRP A 70 5.22 4.50 1.28
CA TRP A 70 5.46 4.20 -0.12
C TRP A 70 6.16 2.86 -0.24
N SER A 71 5.90 2.16 -1.33
CA SER A 71 6.61 0.93 -1.69
C SER A 71 6.93 0.95 -3.17
N SER A 72 8.07 0.37 -3.54
CA SER A 72 8.46 0.14 -4.92
C SER A 72 9.00 -1.28 -5.04
N LYS A 73 8.52 -2.02 -6.03
CA LYS A 73 8.84 -3.43 -6.24
C LYS A 73 9.02 -3.71 -7.72
N ARG A 74 10.05 -4.46 -8.04
CA ARG A 74 10.29 -4.97 -9.39
C ARG A 74 9.27 -6.06 -9.71
N GLN A 75 8.66 -5.99 -10.89
CA GLN A 75 7.74 -7.03 -11.36
C GLN A 75 8.50 -8.32 -11.66
N LYS A 76 7.94 -9.45 -11.23
CA LYS A 76 8.48 -10.79 -11.54
C LYS A 76 8.18 -11.20 -12.98
N SER A 77 7.12 -10.63 -13.56
CA SER A 77 6.68 -10.86 -14.93
C SER A 77 7.15 -9.74 -15.84
N ASP A 78 7.57 -10.10 -17.05
CA ASP A 78 7.82 -9.13 -18.11
C ASP A 78 6.47 -8.65 -18.67
N ALA A 79 6.26 -7.34 -18.64
CA ALA A 79 5.11 -6.72 -19.26
C ALA A 79 5.49 -6.31 -20.68
N MET A 80 4.66 -6.65 -21.67
CA MET A 80 4.87 -6.26 -23.07
C MET A 80 4.38 -4.84 -23.40
N SER A 81 3.68 -4.19 -22.47
CA SER A 81 3.18 -2.82 -22.60
C SER A 81 3.07 -2.14 -21.24
N SER A 82 3.03 -0.80 -21.22
CA SER A 82 2.82 -0.02 -20.00
C SER A 82 1.47 -0.30 -19.35
N THR A 83 0.40 -0.49 -20.13
CA THR A 83 -0.93 -0.87 -19.63
C THR A 83 -0.89 -2.22 -18.91
N LYS A 84 -0.23 -3.23 -19.50
CA LYS A 84 -0.07 -4.55 -18.86
C LYS A 84 0.77 -4.48 -17.59
N ALA A 85 1.84 -3.67 -17.60
CA ALA A 85 2.67 -3.43 -16.41
C ALA A 85 1.83 -2.83 -15.28
N LYS A 86 1.04 -1.80 -15.56
CA LYS A 86 0.20 -1.15 -14.54
C LYS A 86 -0.95 -2.03 -14.03
N TYR A 87 -1.53 -2.90 -14.87
CA TYR A 87 -2.50 -3.90 -14.40
C TYR A 87 -1.86 -4.91 -13.43
N ILE A 88 -0.67 -5.41 -13.75
CA ILE A 88 0.10 -6.31 -12.86
C ILE A 88 0.48 -5.59 -11.56
N ALA A 89 0.80 -4.29 -11.63
CA ALA A 89 1.05 -3.47 -10.46
C ALA A 89 -0.18 -3.34 -9.56
N LEU A 90 -1.32 -2.96 -10.15
CA LEU A 90 -2.58 -2.77 -9.44
C LEU A 90 -3.00 -4.07 -8.73
N SER A 91 -2.96 -5.20 -9.44
CA SER A 91 -3.27 -6.51 -8.85
C SER A 91 -2.30 -6.91 -7.73
N GLY A 92 -1.01 -6.59 -7.86
CA GLY A 92 -0.02 -6.81 -6.80
C GLY A 92 -0.23 -5.93 -5.57
N CYS A 93 -0.78 -4.73 -5.76
CA CYS A 93 -1.10 -3.79 -4.69
C CYS A 93 -2.43 -4.06 -3.98
N CYS A 94 -3.35 -4.84 -4.57
CA CYS A 94 -4.65 -5.16 -3.98
C CYS A 94 -4.53 -5.78 -2.59
N ALA A 95 -3.52 -6.64 -2.35
CA ALA A 95 -3.29 -7.24 -1.04
C ALA A 95 -2.91 -6.19 0.02
N GLN A 96 -2.04 -5.24 -0.34
CA GLN A 96 -1.62 -4.15 0.54
C GLN A 96 -2.80 -3.22 0.85
N PHE A 97 -3.62 -2.92 -0.16
CA PHE A 97 -4.84 -2.12 -0.02
C PHE A 97 -5.86 -2.79 0.91
N LEU A 98 -6.14 -4.08 0.74
CA LEU A 98 -7.05 -4.83 1.59
C LEU A 98 -6.55 -4.93 3.04
N TRP A 99 -5.25 -5.16 3.22
CA TRP A 99 -4.62 -5.19 4.54
C TRP A 99 -4.78 -3.85 5.28
N MET A 100 -4.50 -2.72 4.61
CA MET A 100 -4.70 -1.40 5.20
C MET A 100 -6.16 -1.14 5.59
N ARG A 101 -7.10 -1.47 4.69
CA ARG A 101 -8.52 -1.30 4.98
C ARG A 101 -8.92 -2.09 6.23
N SER A 102 -8.39 -3.30 6.39
CA SER A 102 -8.60 -4.11 7.59
C SER A 102 -8.04 -3.41 8.83
N GLN A 103 -6.79 -2.95 8.79
CA GLN A 103 -6.15 -2.26 9.92
C GLN A 103 -6.91 -1.00 10.34
N LEU A 104 -7.36 -0.19 9.38
CA LEU A 104 -8.17 1.00 9.68
C LEU A 104 -9.53 0.63 10.27
N THR A 105 -10.14 -0.46 9.81
CA THR A 105 -11.36 -1.00 10.41
C THR A 105 -11.13 -1.45 11.85
N ASP A 106 -9.98 -2.07 12.16
CA ASP A 106 -9.59 -2.48 13.51
C ASP A 106 -9.43 -1.26 14.45
N TYR A 107 -9.03 -0.11 13.91
CA TYR A 107 -8.98 1.17 14.63
C TYR A 107 -10.35 1.89 14.73
N GLY A 108 -11.44 1.28 14.25
CA GLY A 108 -12.78 1.87 14.26
C GLY A 108 -13.04 2.89 13.13
N LEU A 109 -12.14 2.98 12.15
CA LEU A 109 -12.23 3.90 11.01
C LEU A 109 -12.77 3.16 9.79
N GLY A 110 -14.10 3.21 9.62
CA GLY A 110 -14.79 2.55 8.52
C GLY A 110 -14.66 3.32 7.21
N PHE A 111 -13.77 2.88 6.31
CA PHE A 111 -13.68 3.40 4.94
C PHE A 111 -14.43 2.50 3.95
N ASN A 112 -15.63 2.92 3.57
CA ASN A 112 -16.45 2.20 2.58
C ASN A 112 -15.99 2.44 1.13
N LYS A 113 -15.36 3.59 0.86
CA LYS A 113 -14.83 3.96 -0.45
C LYS A 113 -13.45 4.57 -0.26
N ILE A 114 -12.44 3.96 -0.88
CA ILE A 114 -11.07 4.46 -0.89
C ILE A 114 -10.72 4.73 -2.35
N PRO A 115 -10.53 5.99 -2.77
CA PRO A 115 -10.12 6.31 -4.13
C PRO A 115 -8.72 5.75 -4.42
N ILE A 116 -8.61 5.05 -5.54
CA ILE A 116 -7.34 4.59 -6.10
C ILE A 116 -7.00 5.47 -7.30
N TYR A 117 -5.85 6.15 -7.25
CA TYR A 117 -5.34 6.93 -8.37
C TYR A 117 -4.35 6.09 -9.18
N CYS A 118 -4.61 6.03 -10.48
CA CYS A 118 -3.69 5.50 -11.48
C CYS A 118 -3.50 6.59 -12.54
N ASP A 119 -2.25 6.78 -12.95
CA ASP A 119 -1.83 7.76 -13.96
C ASP A 119 -2.23 7.39 -15.40
N ASN A 120 -2.65 6.14 -15.67
CA ASN A 120 -3.13 5.70 -16.98
C ASN A 120 -4.66 5.51 -17.02
N ARG A 121 -5.35 6.36 -17.81
CA ARG A 121 -6.79 6.21 -18.12
C ARG A 121 -7.15 4.86 -18.75
N SER A 122 -6.22 4.23 -19.49
CA SER A 122 -6.42 2.92 -20.11
C SER A 122 -6.54 1.76 -19.11
N VAL A 123 -6.01 1.91 -17.90
CA VAL A 123 -6.10 0.89 -16.84
C VAL A 123 -7.43 1.00 -16.09
N ILE A 124 -8.03 2.19 -16.07
CA ILE A 124 -9.32 2.46 -15.43
C ILE A 124 -10.49 1.99 -16.33
N ALA A 125 -10.28 1.93 -17.65
CA ALA A 125 -11.29 1.58 -18.64
C ALA A 125 -11.35 0.09 -19.02
N LEU A 126 -10.54 -0.75 -18.36
CA LEU A 126 -10.48 -2.21 -18.54
C LEU A 126 -11.41 -2.92 -17.55
#